data_AF-H9WT18-F1
#
_entry.id   AF-H9WT18-F1
#
_cell.length_a   1.000
_cell.length_b   1.000
_cell.length_c   1.000
_cell.angle_alpha   90.00
_cell.angle_beta   90.00
_cell.angle_gamma   90.00
#
_symmetry.space_group_name_H-M   'P 1'
#
loop_
_entity.id
_entity.type
_entity.pdbx_description
1 polymer ?
#
loop_
_entity_poly.entity_id
_entity_poly.type
_entity_poly.pdbx_seq_one_letter_code
_entity_poly.pdbx_strand_id
1 'polypeptide(L)' 'ALVVNYLKQGNSSAVSEEDKAAVEAISNSGANLQGPTLKVEDVAEAGLYLASDEAKYVSGHNLVVDGGITVVNHSWRLYR' A
#
# COMPACT_ATOMS: atom_id res chain seq x y z
N ALA A 1 10.98 2.84 14.04
CA ALA A 1 12.34 3.28 13.65
C ALA A 1 12.64 2.90 12.19
N LEU A 2 12.55 1.62 11.82
CA LEU A 2 12.87 1.15 10.46
C LEU A 2 11.96 1.72 9.35
N VAL A 3 10.64 1.46 9.39
CA VAL A 3 9.68 1.93 8.35
C VAL A 3 9.70 3.45 8.21
N VAL A 4 9.73 4.19 9.32
CA VAL A 4 9.81 5.66 9.30
C VAL A 4 11.09 6.15 8.64
N ASN A 5 12.23 5.50 8.89
CA ASN A 5 13.49 5.86 8.27
C ASN A 5 13.49 5.51 6.76
N TYR A 6 12.95 4.35 6.40
CA TYR A 6 12.76 3.94 5.01
C TYR A 6 11.93 4.95 4.22
N LEU A 7 10.77 5.35 4.75
CA LEU A 7 9.89 6.32 4.12
C LEU A 7 10.53 7.71 4.00
N LYS A 8 11.34 8.12 4.99
CA LYS A 8 12.08 9.39 4.95
C LYS A 8 13.21 9.43 3.92
N GLN A 9 13.75 8.28 3.53
CA GLN A 9 14.87 8.19 2.58
C GLN A 9 14.43 8.26 1.12
N GLY A 10 13.15 8.02 0.81
CA GLY A 10 12.61 8.04 -0.55
C GLY A 10 13.23 6.96 -1.45
N ASN A 11 12.96 7.01 -2.77
CA ASN A 11 13.49 6.05 -3.76
C ASN A 11 14.99 6.25 -4.08
N SER A 12 15.80 6.59 -3.08
CA SER A 12 17.25 6.67 -3.23
C SER A 12 17.80 5.24 -3.29
N SER A 13 18.64 4.96 -4.27
CA SER A 13 19.29 3.67 -4.56
C SER A 13 20.22 3.14 -3.45
N ALA A 14 20.11 3.66 -2.22
CA ALA A 14 20.95 3.35 -1.07
C ALA A 14 20.27 2.40 -0.06
N VAL A 15 19.02 2.00 -0.29
CA VAL A 15 18.31 1.11 0.63
C VAL A 15 18.65 -0.34 0.33
N SER A 16 19.02 -1.11 1.36
CA SER A 16 19.35 -2.53 1.19
C SER A 16 18.09 -3.34 0.83
N GLU A 17 18.26 -4.43 0.08
CA GLU A 17 17.16 -5.36 -0.22
C GLU A 17 16.58 -5.98 1.06
N GLU A 18 17.39 -6.13 2.10
CA GLU A 18 16.96 -6.62 3.41
C GLU A 18 16.02 -5.62 4.10
N ASP A 19 16.37 -4.33 4.11
CA ASP A 19 15.50 -3.28 4.65
C ASP A 19 14.18 -3.18 3.87
N LYS A 20 14.24 -3.29 2.54
CA LYS A 20 13.04 -3.30 1.69
C LYS A 20 12.15 -4.50 2.02
N ALA A 21 12.71 -5.70 2.10
CA ALA A 21 11.96 -6.91 2.46
C ALA A 21 11.35 -6.80 3.86
N ALA A 22 12.08 -6.24 4.82
CA ALA A 22 11.58 -6.01 6.17
C ALA A 22 10.40 -5.02 6.19
N VAL A 23 10.46 -3.95 5.41
CA VAL A 23 9.37 -2.98 5.28
C VAL A 23 8.15 -3.61 4.61
N GLU A 24 8.33 -4.36 3.53
CA GLU A 24 7.24 -5.10 2.86
C GLU A 24 6.58 -6.08 3.83
N ALA A 25 7.36 -6.83 4.62
CA ALA A 25 6.85 -7.76 5.61
C ALA A 25 6.02 -7.06 6.70
N ILE A 26 6.48 -5.90 7.20
CA ILE A 26 5.74 -5.11 8.19
C ILE A 26 4.42 -4.61 7.58
N SER A 27 4.45 -4.06 6.37
CA SER A 27 3.26 -3.55 5.69
C SER A 27 2.23 -4.67 5.45
N ASN A 28 2.67 -5.81 4.93
CA ASN A 28 1.81 -6.97 4.67
C ASN A 28 1.19 -7.52 5.96
N SER A 29 1.92 -7.48 7.08
CA SER A 29 1.40 -7.95 8.36
C SER A 29 0.26 -7.09 8.93
N GLY A 30 0.16 -5.83 8.49
CA GLY A 30 -0.89 -4.89 8.90
C GLY A 30 -1.98 -4.67 7.85
N ALA A 31 -1.84 -5.24 6.65
CA ALA A 31 -2.83 -5.12 5.59
C ALA A 31 -3.95 -6.14 5.81
N ASN A 32 -5.16 -5.79 5.38
CA ASN A 32 -6.29 -6.72 5.32
C ASN A 32 -6.28 -7.57 4.05
N LEU A 33 -5.65 -7.08 2.98
CA LEU A 33 -5.46 -7.87 1.77
C LEU A 33 -4.26 -8.80 1.97
N GLN A 34 -4.54 -10.11 2.05
CA GLN A 34 -3.53 -11.14 2.28
C GLN A 34 -2.98 -11.71 0.97
N GLY A 35 -1.66 -11.95 0.94
CA GLY A 35 -0.95 -12.62 -0.16
C GLY A 35 -0.14 -11.65 -1.03
N PRO A 36 -0.77 -10.71 -1.76
CA PRO A 36 -0.06 -9.71 -2.52
C PRO A 36 0.69 -8.71 -1.62
N THR A 37 1.93 -8.39 -1.99
CA THR A 37 2.63 -7.21 -1.48
C THR A 37 2.29 -6.04 -2.39
N LEU A 38 1.83 -4.91 -1.84
CA LEU A 38 1.60 -3.71 -2.62
C LEU A 38 2.87 -3.26 -3.36
N LYS A 39 2.78 -3.09 -4.67
CA LYS A 39 3.84 -2.57 -5.53
C LYS A 39 3.41 -1.27 -6.21
N VAL A 40 4.36 -0.64 -6.91
CA VAL A 40 4.10 0.62 -7.62
C VAL A 40 3.12 0.42 -8.77
N GLU A 41 3.12 -0.77 -9.36
CA GLU A 41 2.22 -1.17 -10.43
C GLU A 41 0.76 -1.19 -9.97
N ASP A 42 0.47 -1.64 -8.75
CA ASP A 42 -0.90 -1.67 -8.23
C ASP A 42 -1.51 -0.26 -8.12
N VAL A 43 -0.70 0.72 -7.73
CA VAL A 43 -1.11 2.14 -7.68
C VAL A 43 -1.31 2.68 -9.09
N ALA A 44 -0.44 2.31 -10.03
CA ALA A 44 -0.55 2.71 -11.43
C ALA A 44 -1.82 2.13 -12.09
N GLU A 45 -2.14 0.85 -11.84
CA GLU A 45 -3.36 0.20 -12.33
C GLU A 45 -4.62 0.81 -11.74
N ALA A 46 -4.63 1.17 -10.45
CA ALA A 46 -5.74 1.91 -9.86
C ALA A 46 -5.93 3.28 -10.54
N GLY A 47 -4.83 3.98 -10.84
CA GLY A 47 -4.85 5.22 -11.61
C GLY A 47 -5.36 5.03 -13.04
N LEU A 48 -4.93 3.95 -13.71
CA LEU A 48 -5.38 3.59 -15.06
C LEU A 48 -6.88 3.33 -15.09
N TYR A 49 -7.41 2.58 -14.11
CA TYR A 49 -8.84 2.37 -13.95
C TYR A 49 -9.61 3.68 -13.72
N LEU A 50 -9.12 4.58 -12.87
CA LEU A 50 -9.76 5.87 -12.66
C LEU A 50 -9.73 6.78 -13.90
N ALA A 51 -8.75 6.60 -14.78
CA ALA A 51 -8.63 7.35 -16.02
C ALA A 51 -9.49 6.78 -17.16
N SER A 52 -10.10 5.60 -16.98
CA SER A 52 -10.85 4.90 -18.03
C SER A 52 -12.34 5.26 -18.05
N ASP A 53 -13.04 4.86 -19.12
CA ASP A 53 -14.47 5.12 -19.30
C ASP A 53 -15.35 4.40 -18.25
N GLU A 54 -14.83 3.32 -17.66
CA GLU A 54 -15.45 2.58 -16.58
C GLU A 54 -15.61 3.42 -15.31
N ALA A 55 -14.75 4.42 -15.10
CA ALA A 55 -14.79 5.32 -13.96
C ALA A 55 -15.42 6.70 -14.27
N LYS A 56 -16.11 6.88 -15.41
CA LYS A 56 -16.60 8.18 -15.92
C LYS A 56 -17.46 9.04 -14.97
N TYR A 57 -17.99 8.47 -13.89
CA TYR A 57 -18.79 9.19 -12.89
C TYR A 57 -18.15 9.21 -11.49
N VAL A 58 -16.94 8.67 -11.36
CA VAL A 58 -16.18 8.65 -10.11
C VAL A 58 -15.32 9.93 -10.06
N SER A 59 -15.67 10.86 -9.18
CA SER A 59 -14.94 12.11 -9.01
C SER A 59 -15.04 12.62 -7.57
N GLY A 60 -14.08 13.46 -7.16
CA GLY A 60 -14.06 14.09 -5.83
C GLY A 60 -13.73 13.16 -4.66
N HIS A 61 -13.17 11.98 -4.92
CA HIS A 61 -12.82 11.00 -3.90
C HIS A 61 -11.30 10.85 -3.72
N ASN A 62 -10.85 10.65 -2.48
CA ASN A 62 -9.49 10.24 -2.17
C ASN A 62 -9.43 8.72 -2.14
N LEU A 63 -8.99 8.09 -3.22
CA LEU A 63 -8.83 6.63 -3.25
C LEU A 63 -7.55 6.22 -2.53
N VAL A 64 -7.70 5.50 -1.41
CA VAL A 64 -6.57 4.92 -0.68
C VAL A 64 -6.25 3.54 -1.26
N VAL A 65 -5.00 3.32 -1.65
CA VAL A 65 -4.50 2.05 -2.22
C VAL A 65 -3.41 1.51 -1.29
N ASP A 66 -3.81 0.83 -0.23
CA ASP A 66 -2.90 0.42 0.86
C ASP A 66 -3.17 -1.01 1.38
N GLY A 67 -3.97 -1.81 0.67
CA GLY A 67 -4.38 -3.13 1.15
C GLY A 67 -5.28 -3.10 2.40
N GLY A 68 -5.86 -1.95 2.74
CA GLY A 68 -6.81 -1.76 3.84
C GLY A 68 -6.18 -1.42 5.19
N ILE A 69 -4.86 -1.17 5.25
CA ILE A 69 -4.12 -0.86 6.49
C ILE A 69 -4.77 0.29 7.26
N THR A 70 -5.22 1.34 6.56
CA THR A 70 -5.77 2.56 7.17
C THR A 70 -7.19 2.43 7.72
N VAL A 71 -7.91 1.34 7.40
CA VAL A 71 -9.34 1.21 7.73
C VAL A 71 -9.66 -0.01 8.59
N VAL A 72 -8.70 -0.89 8.86
CA VAL A 72 -8.92 -2.09 9.68
C VAL A 72 -8.39 -1.95 11.11
N ASN A 73 -9.16 -2.50 12.06
CA ASN A 73 -8.73 -2.68 13.44
C ASN A 73 -8.58 -4.18 13.75
N HIS A 74 -7.35 -4.68 13.73
CA HIS A 74 -7.07 -6.09 14.01
C HIS A 74 -7.31 -6.50 15.46
N SER A 75 -7.45 -5.58 16.43
CA SER A 75 -7.79 -5.94 17.81
C SER A 75 -9.19 -6.54 17.94
N TRP A 76 -10.09 -6.25 16.99
CA TRP A 76 -11.43 -6.83 16.95
C TRP A 76 -11.48 -8.23 16.32
N ARG A 77 -10.39 -8.69 15.69
CA ARG A 77 -10.27 -10.02 15.06
C ARG A 77 -11.33 -10.35 13.99
N LEU A 78 -11.97 -9.33 13.42
CA LEU A 78 -12.96 -9.48 12.34
C LEU A 78 -12.30 -9.59 10.96
N TYR A 79 -11.13 -8.96 10.82
CA TYR A 79 -10.39 -8.77 9.57
C TYR A 79 -8.93 -9.18 9.80
N ARG A 80 -8.25 -9.64 8.75
CA ARG A 80 -6.94 -10.26 8.89
C ARG A 80 -5.99 -9.81 7.80
#